data_AF-A0A7G9XNN5-F1
#
_entry.id   AF-A0A7G9XNN5-F1
#
_cell.length_a   1.000
_cell.length_b   1.000
_cell.length_c   1.000
_cell.angle_alpha   90.00
_cell.angle_beta   90.00
_cell.angle_gamma   90.00
#
_symmetry.space_group_name_H-M   'P 1'
#
loop_
_entity.id
_entity.type
_entity.pdbx_description
1 polymer ?
#
loop_
_entity_poly.entity_id
_entity_poly.type
_entity_poly.pdbx_seq_one_letter_code
_entity_poly.pdbx_strand_id
1 'polypeptide(L)'
;MVRSHERGQYVGGAEGAPPPPPPGGYRGAVRVAAPASAAPGPDAAPRRPSVLGWSVLGAAIAFAFVLLIMWAAGATAAIYGVVTLALQLALVVAVVAALVNARARTLGAIALAVALVVNVGTIGAASALRPGAAQQAGSDPEDDHWAAYPGIKGQTEEEILERASLEEVQATAEDAMAAIRERLTEEFGFAWVPGAEADIRAERNGYGGESMLVSFSSDTWSTVEPVRDHALKLAAMAAIEEVLYEFGFYALTPLNDPSTGFDPDYLVRFYGSDDPRTQTDWEWYTDDWPGPMRFYANVTDLTHDADGSRRAAREAVVAGTDEPVEGLRIGFLVPEVLSESDRDEFATRMDEYPY
;
A
#
# COMPACT_ATOMS: atom_id res chain seq x y z
N MET A 1 16.40 -26.47 2.85
CA MET A 1 17.06 -26.24 4.15
C MET A 1 16.47 -24.95 4.72
N VAL A 2 15.69 -25.06 5.79
CA VAL A 2 15.00 -23.93 6.44
C VAL A 2 16.02 -23.15 7.26
N ARG A 3 16.16 -21.83 7.02
CA ARG A 3 16.81 -20.92 7.97
C ARG A 3 15.77 -19.98 8.56
N SER A 4 15.55 -20.20 9.84
CA SER A 4 14.76 -19.44 10.79
C SER A 4 15.22 -17.98 10.89
N HIS A 5 14.25 -17.06 10.89
CA HIS A 5 14.42 -15.68 11.33
C HIS A 5 14.68 -15.63 12.83
N GLU A 6 15.91 -15.30 13.23
CA GLU A 6 16.20 -14.85 14.58
C GLU A 6 16.00 -13.33 14.66
N ARG A 7 15.04 -12.94 15.51
CA ARG A 7 14.79 -11.58 15.96
C ARG A 7 15.97 -11.12 16.83
N GLY A 8 16.80 -10.21 16.31
CA GLY A 8 17.71 -9.39 17.14
C GLY A 8 16.91 -8.29 17.84
N GLN A 9 16.53 -8.47 19.10
CA GLN A 9 17.19 -7.91 20.28
C GLN A 9 17.13 -6.37 20.35
N TYR A 10 16.01 -5.88 20.90
CA TYR A 10 15.96 -4.59 21.60
C TYR A 10 16.90 -4.67 22.82
N VAL A 11 18.09 -4.08 22.70
CA VAL A 11 18.95 -3.78 23.85
C VAL A 11 18.81 -2.29 24.13
N GLY A 12 17.89 -1.95 25.02
CA GLY A 12 17.87 -0.63 25.67
C GLY A 12 19.05 -0.54 26.64
N GLY A 13 20.21 -0.11 26.14
CA GLY A 13 21.39 0.20 26.93
C GLY A 13 21.20 1.49 27.73
N ALA A 14 21.57 1.44 29.01
CA ALA A 14 21.40 2.49 30.01
C ALA A 14 22.40 3.66 29.86
N GLU A 15 22.45 4.31 28.69
CA GLU A 15 23.32 5.49 28.45
C GLU A 15 22.54 6.77 28.10
N GLY A 16 21.21 6.72 28.11
CA GLY A 16 20.33 7.89 27.86
C GLY A 16 19.47 8.34 29.06
N ALA A 17 19.67 7.78 30.26
CA ALA A 17 18.87 8.15 31.42
C ALA A 17 19.36 9.49 32.02
N PRO A 18 18.49 10.50 32.20
CA PRO A 18 18.88 11.76 32.83
C PRO A 18 19.39 11.52 34.26
N PRO A 19 20.33 12.34 34.76
CA PRO A 19 20.92 12.14 36.09
C PRO A 19 19.84 12.16 37.18
N PRO A 20 20.03 11.38 38.26
CA PRO A 20 19.09 11.37 39.37
C PRO A 20 18.96 12.77 39.98
N PRO A 21 17.75 13.20 40.37
CA PRO A 21 17.53 14.54 40.87
C PRO A 21 18.34 14.80 42.15
N PRO A 22 18.80 16.05 42.39
CA PRO A 22 19.51 16.40 43.61
C PRO A 22 18.61 16.19 44.86
N PRO A 23 19.20 16.04 46.06
CA PRO A 23 18.43 15.95 47.31
C PRO A 23 17.49 17.15 47.45
N GLY A 24 16.18 16.92 47.31
CA GLY A 24 15.14 17.96 47.34
C GLY A 24 14.32 18.14 46.05
N GLY A 25 14.71 17.53 44.92
CA GLY A 25 13.99 17.59 43.65
C GLY A 25 14.23 18.87 42.83
N TYR A 26 13.78 18.87 41.57
CA TYR A 26 13.88 20.04 40.67
C TYR A 26 13.01 21.20 41.17
N ARG A 27 13.52 22.44 41.09
CA ARG A 27 12.73 23.65 41.40
C ARG A 27 11.51 23.73 40.48
N GLY A 28 10.31 23.67 41.06
CA GLY A 28 9.04 23.70 40.34
C GLY A 28 8.31 22.35 40.23
N ALA A 29 8.88 21.25 40.74
CA ALA A 29 8.19 19.96 40.78
C ALA A 29 7.03 19.97 41.81
N VAL A 30 5.79 19.98 41.32
CA VAL A 30 4.59 19.81 42.15
C VAL A 30 4.40 18.32 42.45
N ARG A 31 4.47 17.94 43.73
CA ARG A 31 4.16 16.56 44.15
C ARG A 31 2.67 16.31 43.96
N VAL A 32 2.32 15.42 43.03
CA VAL A 32 1.00 14.78 43.03
C VAL A 32 0.91 13.93 44.30
N ALA A 33 -0.06 14.21 45.17
CA ALA A 33 -0.24 13.46 46.40
C ALA A 33 -0.48 11.98 46.06
N ALA A 34 0.27 11.10 46.73
CA ALA A 34 0.02 9.67 46.65
C ALA A 34 -1.42 9.39 47.12
N PRO A 35 -2.21 8.56 46.40
CA PRO A 35 -3.52 8.17 46.88
C PRO A 35 -3.35 7.49 48.25
N ALA A 36 -4.18 7.88 49.21
CA ALA A 36 -4.15 7.33 50.56
C ALA A 36 -4.22 5.79 50.50
N SER A 37 -3.28 5.14 51.20
CA SER A 37 -3.25 3.70 51.35
C SER A 37 -4.56 3.24 51.99
N ALA A 38 -5.42 2.58 51.21
CA ALA A 38 -6.65 2.00 51.72
C ALA A 38 -6.29 0.89 52.72
N ALA A 39 -6.90 0.94 53.91
CA ALA A 39 -6.79 -0.15 54.88
C ALA A 39 -7.36 -1.45 54.28
N PRO A 40 -6.90 -2.65 54.70
CA PRO A 40 -7.44 -3.90 54.21
C PRO A 40 -8.92 -3.99 54.63
N GLY A 41 -9.81 -4.00 53.64
CA GLY A 41 -11.23 -4.22 53.85
C GLY A 41 -11.52 -5.68 54.26
N PRO A 42 -12.65 -5.94 54.94
CA PRO A 42 -13.03 -7.29 55.35
C PRO A 42 -13.18 -8.22 54.14
N ASP A 43 -12.78 -9.49 54.31
CA ASP A 43 -12.89 -10.54 53.30
C ASP A 43 -14.29 -10.56 52.66
N ALA A 44 -14.31 -10.33 51.36
CA ALA A 44 -15.55 -10.27 50.60
C ALA A 44 -16.22 -11.66 50.62
N ALA A 45 -17.47 -11.69 51.07
CA ALA A 45 -18.31 -12.89 51.02
C ALA A 45 -18.34 -13.48 49.59
N PRO A 46 -18.41 -14.82 49.44
CA PRO A 46 -18.38 -15.48 48.14
C PRO A 46 -19.50 -14.96 47.24
N ARG A 47 -19.10 -14.29 46.15
CA ARG A 47 -20.04 -13.72 45.17
C ARG A 47 -20.72 -14.86 44.43
N ARG A 48 -22.06 -14.91 44.52
CA ARG A 48 -22.86 -15.87 43.74
C ARG A 48 -22.60 -15.68 42.24
N PRO A 49 -22.48 -16.77 41.46
CA PRO A 49 -22.20 -16.69 40.03
C PRO A 49 -23.30 -15.91 39.30
N SER A 50 -22.90 -14.98 38.44
CA SER A 50 -23.83 -14.21 37.62
C SER A 50 -24.26 -15.03 36.42
N VAL A 51 -25.54 -15.43 36.38
CA VAL A 51 -26.13 -16.17 35.25
C VAL A 51 -25.92 -15.40 33.94
N LEU A 52 -26.07 -14.07 33.95
CA LEU A 52 -25.83 -13.22 32.79
C LEU A 52 -24.38 -13.32 32.29
N GLY A 53 -23.39 -13.28 33.20
CA GLY A 53 -21.98 -13.36 32.81
C GLY A 53 -21.62 -14.71 32.18
N TRP A 54 -22.20 -15.79 32.71
CA TRP A 54 -22.02 -17.14 32.15
C TRP A 54 -22.71 -17.31 30.80
N SER A 55 -23.93 -16.80 30.63
CA SER A 55 -24.63 -16.85 29.34
C SER A 55 -23.90 -16.07 28.25
N VAL A 56 -23.38 -14.88 28.58
CA VAL A 56 -22.64 -14.03 27.63
C VAL A 56 -21.29 -14.67 27.27
N LEU A 57 -20.57 -15.23 28.24
CA LEU A 57 -19.34 -15.97 27.96
C LEU A 57 -19.60 -17.21 27.11
N GLY A 58 -20.66 -17.97 27.41
CA GLY A 58 -21.06 -19.13 26.60
C GLY A 58 -21.42 -18.74 25.17
N ALA A 59 -22.15 -17.65 24.98
CA ALA A 59 -22.48 -17.13 23.66
C ALA A 59 -21.23 -16.66 22.89
N ALA A 60 -20.28 -16.00 23.54
CA ALA A 60 -19.02 -15.56 22.91
C ALA A 60 -18.17 -16.76 22.46
N ILE A 61 -18.06 -17.79 23.30
CA ILE A 61 -17.33 -19.02 22.97
C ILE A 61 -18.02 -19.75 21.83
N ALA A 62 -19.34 -19.94 21.89
CA ALA A 62 -20.09 -20.60 20.84
C ALA A 62 -19.97 -19.87 19.49
N PHE A 63 -20.08 -18.55 19.50
CA PHE A 63 -19.89 -17.72 18.31
C PHE A 63 -18.47 -17.85 17.74
N ALA A 64 -17.45 -17.81 18.59
CA ALA A 64 -16.07 -18.03 18.18
C ALA A 64 -15.88 -19.42 17.53
N PHE A 65 -16.45 -20.48 18.10
CA PHE A 65 -16.41 -21.82 17.51
C PHE A 65 -17.11 -21.89 16.15
N VAL A 66 -18.28 -21.27 16.00
CA VAL A 66 -18.99 -21.22 14.72
C VAL A 66 -18.14 -20.52 13.67
N LEU A 67 -17.54 -19.37 13.97
CA LEU A 67 -16.67 -18.68 13.03
C LEU A 67 -15.43 -19.52 12.67
N LEU A 68 -14.81 -20.22 13.62
CA LEU A 68 -13.68 -21.10 13.36
C LEU A 68 -14.06 -22.30 12.49
N ILE A 69 -15.24 -22.89 12.69
CA ILE A 69 -15.77 -23.98 11.85
C ILE A 69 -16.05 -23.47 10.43
N MET A 70 -16.70 -22.32 10.29
CA MET A 70 -16.97 -21.70 8.99
C MET A 70 -15.68 -21.38 8.24
N TRP A 71 -14.67 -20.87 8.95
CA TRP A 71 -13.34 -20.62 8.40
C TRP A 71 -12.64 -21.92 7.98
N ALA A 72 -12.68 -22.96 8.81
CA ALA A 72 -12.11 -24.27 8.50
C ALA A 72 -12.80 -24.93 7.29
N ALA A 73 -14.11 -24.70 7.12
CA ALA A 73 -14.89 -25.18 5.99
C ALA A 73 -14.82 -24.30 4.73
N GLY A 74 -14.09 -23.17 4.76
CA GLY A 74 -13.96 -22.27 3.61
C GLY A 74 -15.18 -21.41 3.31
N ALA A 75 -16.16 -21.31 4.22
CA ALA A 75 -17.41 -20.59 4.02
C ALA A 75 -17.28 -19.06 4.24
N THR A 76 -16.35 -18.41 3.52
CA THR A 76 -16.03 -16.98 3.68
C THR A 76 -17.21 -16.07 3.36
N ALA A 77 -18.01 -16.37 2.34
CA ALA A 77 -19.23 -15.62 2.02
C ALA A 77 -20.24 -15.60 3.18
N ALA A 78 -20.36 -16.71 3.91
CA ALA A 78 -21.23 -16.80 5.08
C ALA A 78 -20.67 -16.05 6.29
N ILE A 79 -19.33 -15.93 6.42
CA ILE A 79 -18.68 -15.13 7.47
C ILE A 79 -19.00 -13.63 7.31
N TYR A 80 -19.02 -13.13 6.07
CA TYR A 80 -19.38 -11.73 5.76
C TYR A 80 -20.89 -11.51 5.56
N GLY A 81 -21.69 -12.56 5.68
CA GLY A 81 -23.14 -12.47 5.51
C GLY A 81 -23.81 -11.55 6.55
N VAL A 82 -24.89 -10.90 6.12
CA VAL A 82 -25.69 -9.99 6.96
C VAL A 82 -26.10 -10.64 8.29
N VAL A 83 -26.42 -11.93 8.27
CA VAL A 83 -26.81 -12.71 9.46
C VAL A 83 -25.65 -12.79 10.48
N THR A 84 -24.44 -13.09 10.03
CA THR A 84 -23.25 -13.24 10.88
C THR A 84 -22.84 -11.90 11.49
N LEU A 85 -22.93 -10.82 10.70
CA LEU A 85 -22.70 -9.45 11.19
C LEU A 85 -23.74 -9.03 12.22
N ALA A 86 -25.02 -9.35 12.00
CA ALA A 86 -26.08 -9.07 12.96
C ALA A 86 -25.87 -9.84 14.28
N LEU A 87 -25.44 -11.10 14.21
CA LEU A 87 -25.09 -11.92 15.38
C LEU A 87 -23.88 -11.35 16.14
N GLN A 88 -22.86 -10.88 15.44
CA GLN A 88 -21.71 -10.23 16.06
C GLN A 88 -22.12 -8.94 16.78
N LEU A 89 -22.96 -8.12 16.16
CA LEU A 89 -23.46 -6.88 16.77
C LEU A 89 -24.29 -7.18 18.03
N ALA A 90 -25.17 -8.19 17.97
CA ALA A 90 -25.95 -8.63 19.12
C ALA A 90 -25.05 -9.15 20.26
N LEU A 91 -23.98 -9.88 19.93
CA LEU A 91 -23.00 -10.34 20.91
C LEU A 91 -22.27 -9.16 21.58
N VAL A 92 -21.85 -8.15 20.81
CA VAL A 92 -21.20 -6.94 21.35
C VAL A 92 -22.13 -6.22 22.33
N VAL A 93 -23.41 -6.04 21.98
CA VAL A 93 -24.42 -5.44 22.86
C VAL A 93 -24.54 -6.24 24.16
N ALA A 94 -24.57 -7.57 24.10
CA ALA A 94 -24.65 -8.43 25.27
C ALA A 94 -23.40 -8.36 26.16
N VAL A 95 -22.21 -8.26 25.54
CA VAL A 95 -20.92 -8.06 26.25
C VAL A 95 -20.88 -6.71 26.96
N VAL A 96 -21.30 -5.63 26.30
CA VAL A 96 -21.40 -4.29 26.91
C VAL A 96 -22.37 -4.32 28.10
N ALA A 97 -23.54 -4.95 27.96
CA ALA A 97 -24.49 -5.12 29.05
C ALA A 97 -23.88 -5.90 30.24
N ALA A 98 -23.05 -6.91 29.99
CA ALA A 98 -22.34 -7.66 31.03
C ALA A 98 -21.25 -6.81 31.72
N LEU A 99 -20.55 -5.93 31.00
CA LEU A 99 -19.50 -5.06 31.55
C LEU A 99 -20.04 -3.96 32.46
N VAL A 100 -21.25 -3.44 32.15
CA VAL A 100 -21.94 -2.44 32.99
C VAL A 100 -22.47 -3.08 34.27
N ASN A 101 -22.76 -4.39 34.27
CA ASN A 101 -23.21 -5.10 35.47
C ASN A 101 -22.03 -5.47 36.38
N ALA A 102 -21.96 -4.86 37.56
CA ALA A 102 -20.89 -5.09 38.55
C ALA A 102 -20.68 -6.57 38.93
N ARG A 103 -21.72 -7.41 38.82
CA ARG A 103 -21.64 -8.85 39.13
C ARG A 103 -21.20 -9.71 37.93
N ALA A 104 -21.30 -9.20 36.70
CA ALA A 104 -20.93 -9.91 35.47
C ALA A 104 -19.64 -9.38 34.83
N ARG A 105 -19.11 -8.25 35.30
CA ARG A 105 -18.00 -7.52 34.69
C ARG A 105 -16.77 -8.37 34.37
N THR A 106 -16.35 -9.27 35.26
CA THR A 106 -15.18 -10.13 35.01
C THR A 106 -15.41 -11.11 33.87
N LEU A 107 -16.58 -11.77 33.84
CA LEU A 107 -16.95 -12.68 32.75
C LEU A 107 -17.21 -11.92 31.45
N GLY A 108 -17.78 -10.71 31.53
CA GLY A 108 -17.94 -9.80 30.40
C GLY A 108 -16.61 -9.36 29.79
N ALA A 109 -15.59 -9.11 30.62
CA ALA A 109 -14.24 -8.78 30.14
C ALA A 109 -13.57 -9.96 29.42
N ILE A 110 -13.75 -11.18 29.93
CA ILE A 110 -13.26 -12.40 29.26
C ILE A 110 -13.99 -12.62 27.94
N ALA A 111 -15.32 -12.47 27.92
CA ALA A 111 -16.13 -12.57 26.70
C ALA A 111 -15.72 -11.52 25.66
N LEU A 112 -15.41 -10.30 26.09
CA LEU A 112 -14.88 -9.24 25.23
C LEU A 112 -13.54 -9.64 24.62
N ALA A 113 -12.61 -10.17 25.43
CA ALA A 113 -11.32 -10.63 24.92
C ALA A 113 -11.49 -11.73 23.86
N VAL A 114 -12.38 -12.71 24.10
CA VAL A 114 -12.70 -13.76 23.11
C VAL A 114 -13.27 -13.16 21.83
N ALA A 115 -14.24 -12.25 21.92
CA ALA A 115 -14.85 -11.60 20.76
C ALA A 115 -13.85 -10.73 19.97
N LEU A 116 -12.91 -10.06 20.66
CA LEU A 116 -11.88 -9.25 19.99
C LEU A 116 -10.83 -10.10 19.30
N VAL A 117 -10.49 -11.28 19.84
CA VAL A 117 -9.54 -12.21 19.22
C VAL A 117 -10.20 -12.99 18.07
N VAL A 118 -11.49 -13.33 18.20
CA VAL A 118 -12.24 -14.14 17.25
C VAL A 118 -13.49 -13.40 16.81
N ASN A 119 -13.30 -12.43 15.91
CA ASN A 119 -14.37 -11.73 15.19
C ASN A 119 -14.27 -11.93 13.68
N VAL A 120 -15.33 -11.51 12.98
CA VAL A 120 -15.43 -11.52 11.52
C VAL A 120 -14.23 -10.82 10.85
N GLY A 121 -13.72 -9.72 11.42
CA GLY A 121 -12.55 -9.02 10.88
C GLY A 121 -11.25 -9.82 11.01
N THR A 122 -10.98 -10.39 12.19
CA THR A 122 -9.77 -11.20 12.45
C THR A 122 -9.75 -12.51 11.65
N ILE A 123 -10.89 -13.18 11.55
CA ILE A 123 -11.01 -14.40 10.76
C ILE A 123 -10.98 -14.09 9.26
N GLY A 124 -11.59 -12.97 8.85
CA GLY A 124 -11.51 -12.46 7.49
C GLY A 124 -10.09 -12.14 7.03
N ALA A 125 -9.31 -11.46 7.88
CA ALA A 125 -7.90 -11.21 7.64
C ALA A 125 -7.07 -12.51 7.57
N ALA A 126 -7.38 -13.50 8.41
CA ALA A 126 -6.73 -14.81 8.37
C ALA A 126 -7.07 -15.63 7.11
N SER A 127 -8.28 -15.50 6.55
CA SER A 127 -8.63 -16.12 5.27
C SER A 127 -7.91 -15.50 4.07
N ALA A 128 -7.60 -14.20 4.11
CA ALA A 128 -6.86 -13.52 3.05
C ALA A 128 -5.38 -13.94 2.95
N LEU A 129 -4.83 -14.54 4.02
CA LEU A 129 -3.43 -14.98 4.09
C LEU A 129 -3.19 -16.42 3.60
N ARG A 130 -4.22 -17.16 3.17
CA ARG A 130 -4.03 -18.51 2.58
C ARG A 130 -3.63 -18.39 1.11
N PRO A 131 -2.44 -18.88 0.72
CA PRO A 131 -2.09 -19.04 -0.70
C PRO A 131 -3.13 -19.96 -1.35
N GLY A 132 -3.77 -19.51 -2.43
CA GLY A 132 -4.82 -20.28 -3.13
C GLY A 132 -6.25 -20.05 -2.63
N ALA A 133 -6.51 -19.11 -1.71
CA ALA A 133 -7.87 -18.75 -1.28
C ALA A 133 -8.72 -18.04 -2.35
N ALA A 134 -8.18 -17.86 -3.57
CA ALA A 134 -8.95 -17.44 -4.75
C ALA A 134 -9.75 -18.58 -5.39
N GLN A 135 -9.46 -19.85 -5.06
CA GLN A 135 -10.35 -20.95 -5.41
C GLN A 135 -11.47 -21.01 -4.36
N GLN A 136 -12.52 -20.24 -4.62
CA GLN A 136 -13.80 -20.40 -3.94
C GLN A 136 -14.23 -21.85 -4.12
N ALA A 137 -14.30 -22.61 -3.02
CA ALA A 137 -14.98 -23.89 -3.04
C ALA A 137 -16.49 -23.60 -3.24
N GLY A 138 -16.91 -23.57 -4.50
CA GLY A 138 -18.28 -23.26 -4.93
C GLY A 138 -18.44 -22.05 -5.84
N SER A 139 -17.38 -21.56 -6.52
CA SER A 139 -17.57 -20.64 -7.64
C SER A 139 -18.42 -21.31 -8.73
N ASP A 140 -19.29 -20.53 -9.36
CA ASP A 140 -20.05 -20.99 -10.52
C ASP A 140 -19.06 -21.38 -11.63
N PRO A 141 -19.20 -22.53 -12.32
CA PRO A 141 -18.36 -22.85 -13.48
C PRO A 141 -18.26 -21.73 -14.52
N GLU A 142 -19.30 -20.89 -14.63
CA GLU A 142 -19.27 -19.69 -15.47
C GLU A 142 -18.31 -18.61 -14.92
N ASP A 143 -18.29 -18.38 -13.60
CA ASP A 143 -17.35 -17.47 -12.96
C ASP A 143 -15.91 -17.98 -13.10
N ASP A 144 -15.69 -19.29 -12.96
CA ASP A 144 -14.38 -19.91 -13.16
C ASP A 144 -13.89 -19.79 -14.60
N HIS A 145 -14.79 -19.93 -15.58
CA HIS A 145 -14.47 -19.75 -16.99
C HIS A 145 -14.03 -18.31 -17.27
N TRP A 146 -14.81 -17.30 -16.85
CA TRP A 146 -14.45 -15.89 -17.05
C TRP A 146 -13.24 -15.46 -16.21
N ALA A 147 -13.02 -16.05 -15.03
CA ALA A 147 -11.80 -15.80 -14.26
C ALA A 147 -10.54 -16.29 -15.00
N ALA A 148 -10.65 -17.26 -15.91
CA ALA A 148 -9.54 -17.71 -16.76
C ALA A 148 -9.40 -16.90 -18.08
N TYR A 149 -10.23 -15.86 -18.29
CA TYR A 149 -10.16 -15.01 -19.48
C TYR A 149 -8.75 -14.45 -19.68
N PRO A 150 -8.10 -14.69 -20.84
CA PRO A 150 -6.68 -14.37 -21.04
C PRO A 150 -6.43 -12.88 -21.33
N GLY A 151 -7.46 -12.13 -21.74
CA GLY A 151 -7.37 -10.70 -22.04
C GLY A 151 -7.77 -9.80 -20.89
N ILE A 152 -8.06 -8.54 -21.21
CA ILE A 152 -8.63 -7.56 -20.27
C ILE A 152 -10.05 -7.23 -20.70
N LYS A 153 -10.98 -7.26 -19.75
CA LYS A 153 -12.37 -6.91 -19.97
C LYS A 153 -12.52 -5.59 -20.72
N GLY A 154 -13.21 -5.65 -21.85
CA GLY A 154 -13.53 -4.48 -22.68
C GLY A 154 -12.50 -4.17 -23.77
N GLN A 155 -11.49 -5.03 -23.96
CA GLN A 155 -10.49 -4.91 -25.02
C GLN A 155 -10.60 -6.08 -25.98
N THR A 156 -10.49 -5.81 -27.28
CA THR A 156 -10.56 -6.87 -28.28
C THR A 156 -9.23 -7.61 -28.43
N GLU A 157 -9.28 -8.81 -29.01
CA GLU A 157 -8.06 -9.56 -29.37
C GLU A 157 -7.16 -8.75 -30.30
N GLU A 158 -7.75 -8.15 -31.33
CA GLU A 158 -7.06 -7.31 -32.32
C GLU A 158 -6.38 -6.12 -31.64
N GLU A 159 -7.09 -5.40 -30.76
CA GLU A 159 -6.53 -4.27 -30.01
C GLU A 159 -5.33 -4.64 -29.14
N ILE A 160 -5.26 -5.87 -28.62
CA ILE A 160 -4.14 -6.34 -27.80
C ILE A 160 -2.98 -6.80 -28.68
N LEU A 161 -3.28 -7.57 -29.73
CA LEU A 161 -2.26 -8.11 -30.64
C LEU A 161 -1.59 -7.04 -31.50
N GLU A 162 -2.27 -5.92 -31.78
CA GLU A 162 -1.70 -4.79 -32.54
C GLU A 162 -0.73 -3.93 -31.72
N ARG A 163 -0.70 -4.04 -30.39
CA ARG A 163 0.22 -3.28 -29.53
C ARG A 163 1.65 -3.78 -29.67
N ALA A 164 2.59 -2.92 -29.28
CA ALA A 164 3.96 -3.33 -29.05
C ALA A 164 4.04 -4.46 -28.02
N SER A 165 4.88 -5.45 -28.29
CA SER A 165 5.17 -6.56 -27.39
C SER A 165 5.91 -6.07 -26.14
N LEU A 166 5.89 -6.89 -25.08
CA LEU A 166 6.67 -6.65 -23.85
C LEU A 166 8.15 -6.40 -24.18
N GLU A 167 8.73 -7.19 -25.08
CA GLU A 167 10.14 -7.11 -25.44
C GLU A 167 10.46 -5.80 -26.20
N GLU A 168 9.56 -5.36 -27.08
CA GLU A 168 9.71 -4.09 -27.81
C GLU A 168 9.61 -2.88 -26.87
N VAL A 169 8.66 -2.88 -25.93
CA VAL A 169 8.54 -1.78 -24.95
C VAL A 169 9.70 -1.75 -23.97
N GLN A 170 10.27 -2.91 -23.61
CA GLN A 170 11.47 -2.99 -22.77
C GLN A 170 12.68 -2.35 -23.47
N ALA A 171 12.92 -2.72 -24.73
CA ALA A 171 14.01 -2.16 -25.53
C ALA A 171 13.84 -0.64 -25.72
N THR A 172 12.62 -0.20 -26.07
CA THR A 172 12.30 1.22 -26.26
C THR A 172 12.50 2.02 -24.97
N ALA A 173 12.08 1.49 -23.82
CA ALA A 173 12.27 2.13 -22.52
C ALA A 173 13.75 2.24 -22.15
N GLU A 174 14.55 1.20 -22.40
CA GLU A 174 15.99 1.20 -22.14
C GLU A 174 16.70 2.27 -22.99
N ASP A 175 16.43 2.30 -24.29
CA ASP A 175 17.01 3.26 -25.23
C ASP A 175 16.63 4.70 -24.89
N ALA A 176 15.35 4.96 -24.61
CA ALA A 176 14.87 6.29 -24.23
C ALA A 176 15.48 6.76 -22.89
N MET A 177 15.54 5.88 -21.88
CA MET A 177 16.18 6.20 -20.59
C MET A 177 17.68 6.45 -20.73
N ALA A 178 18.38 5.73 -21.60
CA ALA A 178 19.78 5.98 -21.88
C ALA A 178 19.99 7.35 -22.55
N ALA A 179 19.20 7.66 -23.58
CA ALA A 179 19.27 8.92 -24.31
C ALA A 179 18.94 10.13 -23.41
N ILE A 180 17.92 10.03 -22.55
CA ILE A 180 17.57 11.08 -21.57
C ILE A 180 18.74 11.34 -20.63
N ARG A 181 19.31 10.28 -20.04
CA ARG A 181 20.41 10.44 -19.09
C ARG A 181 21.64 11.03 -19.75
N GLU A 182 21.99 10.58 -20.96
CA GLU A 182 23.11 11.13 -21.74
C GLU A 182 22.91 12.62 -22.00
N ARG A 183 21.74 13.03 -22.54
CA ARG A 183 21.43 14.44 -22.81
C ARG A 183 21.54 15.30 -21.56
N LEU A 184 20.94 14.87 -20.45
CA LEU A 184 20.95 15.63 -19.20
C LEU A 184 22.33 15.67 -18.55
N THR A 185 23.14 14.62 -18.69
CA THR A 185 24.54 14.62 -18.26
C THR A 185 25.38 15.60 -19.09
N GLU A 186 25.19 15.65 -20.41
CA GLU A 186 25.95 16.56 -21.28
C GLU A 186 25.60 18.03 -21.06
N GLU A 187 24.30 18.37 -20.94
CA GLU A 187 23.87 19.77 -20.78
C GLU A 187 24.03 20.30 -19.36
N PHE A 188 23.70 19.50 -18.36
CA PHE A 188 23.58 19.95 -16.97
C PHE A 188 24.62 19.34 -16.03
N GLY A 189 25.38 18.35 -16.49
CA GLY A 189 26.39 17.68 -15.67
C GLY A 189 25.82 16.73 -14.63
N PHE A 190 24.57 16.28 -14.79
CA PHE A 190 23.95 15.35 -13.83
C PHE A 190 24.67 14.00 -13.80
N ALA A 191 24.91 13.51 -12.58
CA ALA A 191 25.31 12.14 -12.33
C ALA A 191 24.10 11.30 -11.90
N TRP A 192 24.11 10.00 -12.20
CA TRP A 192 22.95 9.12 -12.00
C TRP A 192 23.28 7.93 -11.11
N VAL A 193 22.32 7.53 -10.28
CA VAL A 193 22.31 6.26 -9.56
C VAL A 193 21.07 5.45 -9.94
N PRO A 194 21.19 4.11 -10.03
CA PRO A 194 20.02 3.26 -10.19
C PRO A 194 19.15 3.33 -8.93
N GLY A 195 17.83 3.34 -9.12
CA GLY A 195 16.82 3.29 -8.07
C GLY A 195 16.18 1.91 -7.96
N ALA A 196 14.86 1.86 -8.03
CA ALA A 196 14.11 0.61 -8.14
C ALA A 196 14.47 -0.14 -9.44
N GLU A 197 14.69 -1.45 -9.30
CA GLU A 197 14.89 -2.36 -10.44
C GLU A 197 13.61 -2.55 -11.24
N ALA A 198 13.77 -2.89 -12.52
CA ALA A 198 12.67 -3.26 -13.39
C ALA A 198 11.82 -4.41 -12.80
N ASP A 199 10.51 -4.31 -12.98
CA ASP A 199 9.55 -5.27 -12.40
C ASP A 199 8.44 -5.59 -13.40
N ILE A 200 7.94 -6.82 -13.34
CA ILE A 200 6.84 -7.31 -14.17
C ILE A 200 5.76 -7.88 -13.24
N ARG A 201 4.53 -7.39 -13.40
CA ARG A 201 3.38 -7.80 -12.59
C ARG A 201 2.25 -8.29 -13.48
N ALA A 202 1.60 -9.37 -13.09
CA ALA A 202 0.41 -9.85 -13.80
C ALA A 202 -0.72 -8.81 -13.73
N GLU A 203 -1.40 -8.58 -14.87
CA GLU A 203 -2.59 -7.74 -14.91
C GLU A 203 -3.84 -8.51 -14.51
N ARG A 204 -4.86 -7.79 -14.03
CA ARG A 204 -6.17 -8.37 -13.74
C ARG A 204 -7.04 -8.36 -14.99
N ASN A 205 -7.73 -9.46 -15.27
CA ASN A 205 -8.59 -9.57 -16.46
C ASN A 205 -9.94 -8.85 -16.34
N GLY A 206 -10.27 -8.30 -15.16
CA GLY A 206 -11.55 -7.62 -14.91
C GLY A 206 -12.74 -8.55 -14.65
N TYR A 207 -12.53 -9.87 -14.65
CA TYR A 207 -13.51 -10.91 -14.33
C TYR A 207 -13.19 -11.67 -13.03
N GLY A 208 -12.20 -11.18 -12.26
CA GLY A 208 -11.82 -11.76 -10.97
C GLY A 208 -10.57 -12.65 -11.03
N GLY A 209 -9.95 -12.83 -12.19
CA GLY A 209 -8.70 -13.55 -12.36
C GLY A 209 -7.55 -12.71 -12.92
N GLU A 210 -6.53 -13.40 -13.40
CA GLU A 210 -5.32 -12.81 -14.01
C GLU A 210 -5.40 -12.92 -15.53
N SER A 211 -4.91 -11.90 -16.19
CA SER A 211 -4.72 -11.83 -17.63
C SER A 211 -3.38 -12.48 -18.02
N MET A 212 -3.21 -12.83 -19.29
CA MET A 212 -1.89 -13.14 -19.86
C MET A 212 -1.05 -11.87 -20.08
N LEU A 213 -1.68 -10.69 -20.05
CA LEU A 213 -1.01 -9.41 -20.14
C LEU A 213 -0.35 -9.04 -18.81
N VAL A 214 0.72 -8.28 -18.88
CA VAL A 214 1.50 -7.83 -17.73
C VAL A 214 1.67 -6.31 -17.72
N SER A 215 1.93 -5.79 -16.52
CA SER A 215 2.43 -4.44 -16.28
C SER A 215 3.95 -4.51 -16.16
N PHE A 216 4.65 -3.74 -17.00
CA PHE A 216 6.09 -3.58 -16.92
C PHE A 216 6.43 -2.21 -16.30
N SER A 217 7.34 -2.20 -15.33
CA SER A 217 7.99 -0.98 -14.82
C SER A 217 9.48 -1.07 -15.15
N SER A 218 10.05 -0.02 -15.75
CA SER A 218 11.49 0.01 -16.04
C SER A 218 12.32 0.18 -14.77
N ASP A 219 13.64 0.01 -14.89
CA ASP A 219 14.55 0.57 -13.90
C ASP A 219 14.26 2.06 -13.75
N THR A 220 14.28 2.53 -12.51
CA THR A 220 14.22 3.97 -12.22
C THR A 220 15.64 4.50 -12.02
N TRP A 221 15.85 5.76 -12.40
CA TRP A 221 17.15 6.42 -12.28
C TRP A 221 16.97 7.76 -11.58
N SER A 222 17.85 8.05 -10.62
CA SER A 222 17.82 9.27 -9.82
C SER A 222 19.12 10.06 -9.98
N THR A 223 19.04 11.38 -10.05
CA THR A 223 20.23 12.25 -10.05
C THR A 223 20.89 12.24 -8.68
N VAL A 224 22.22 12.23 -8.63
CA VAL A 224 23.00 12.28 -7.38
C VAL A 224 22.82 13.64 -6.70
N GLU A 225 22.81 14.71 -7.50
CA GLU A 225 22.67 16.08 -7.02
C GLU A 225 21.19 16.48 -6.84
N PRO A 226 20.86 17.29 -5.82
CA PRO A 226 19.55 17.93 -5.72
C PRO A 226 19.29 18.91 -6.88
N VAL A 227 18.10 18.86 -7.47
CA VAL A 227 17.65 19.79 -8.52
C VAL A 227 16.70 20.82 -7.91
N ARG A 228 17.25 21.92 -7.37
CA ARG A 228 16.48 22.93 -6.60
C ARG A 228 16.08 24.17 -7.39
N ASP A 229 16.95 24.61 -8.31
CA ASP A 229 16.69 25.83 -9.08
C ASP A 229 15.50 25.63 -10.03
N HIS A 230 14.53 26.54 -9.98
CA HIS A 230 13.30 26.43 -10.76
C HIS A 230 13.56 26.49 -12.27
N ALA A 231 14.52 27.31 -12.73
CA ALA A 231 14.86 27.38 -14.14
C ALA A 231 15.56 26.10 -14.60
N LEU A 232 16.43 25.52 -13.78
CA LEU A 232 17.04 24.21 -14.05
C LEU A 232 16.00 23.08 -14.13
N LYS A 233 15.01 23.06 -13.24
CA LYS A 233 13.90 22.07 -13.31
C LYS A 233 13.20 22.16 -14.65
N LEU A 234 12.80 23.35 -15.08
CA LEU A 234 12.12 23.57 -16.36
C LEU A 234 13.02 23.22 -17.56
N ALA A 235 14.30 23.59 -17.51
CA ALA A 235 15.27 23.26 -18.56
C ALA A 235 15.48 21.74 -18.71
N ALA A 236 15.60 21.02 -17.59
CA ALA A 236 15.71 19.57 -17.61
C ALA A 236 14.46 18.90 -18.19
N MET A 237 13.26 19.37 -17.84
CA MET A 237 12.01 18.85 -18.41
C MET A 237 11.90 19.11 -19.92
N ALA A 238 12.34 20.28 -20.40
CA ALA A 238 12.38 20.57 -21.82
C ALA A 238 13.35 19.66 -22.58
N ALA A 239 14.53 19.39 -22.04
CA ALA A 239 15.49 18.46 -22.64
C ALA A 239 14.96 17.01 -22.66
N ILE A 240 14.26 16.59 -21.60
CA ILE A 240 13.56 15.29 -21.56
C ILE A 240 12.49 15.21 -22.65
N GLU A 241 11.66 16.24 -22.80
CA GLU A 241 10.62 16.30 -23.81
C GLU A 241 11.19 16.17 -25.23
N GLU A 242 12.28 16.88 -25.53
CA GLU A 242 12.94 16.78 -26.85
C GLU A 242 13.39 15.35 -27.16
N VAL A 243 14.00 14.66 -26.18
CA VAL A 243 14.39 13.26 -26.36
C VAL A 243 13.17 12.38 -26.56
N LEU A 244 12.16 12.48 -25.69
CA LEU A 244 10.94 11.67 -25.78
C LEU A 244 10.17 11.88 -27.10
N TYR A 245 10.22 13.08 -27.67
CA TYR A 245 9.65 13.36 -28.98
C TYR A 245 10.30 12.53 -30.10
N GLU A 246 11.61 12.26 -30.02
CA GLU A 246 12.32 11.38 -30.97
C GLU A 246 11.85 9.92 -30.88
N PHE A 247 11.34 9.52 -29.71
CA PHE A 247 10.74 8.20 -29.46
C PHE A 247 9.23 8.16 -29.71
N GLY A 248 8.63 9.25 -30.22
CA GLY A 248 7.21 9.28 -30.59
C GLY A 248 6.23 9.59 -29.45
N PHE A 249 6.72 10.08 -28.31
CA PHE A 249 5.86 10.51 -27.21
C PHE A 249 5.25 11.90 -27.45
N TYR A 250 4.13 12.15 -26.78
CA TYR A 250 3.52 13.48 -26.73
C TYR A 250 4.32 14.45 -25.85
N ALA A 251 3.92 15.72 -25.87
CA ALA A 251 4.50 16.76 -25.02
C ALA A 251 4.33 16.42 -23.53
N LEU A 252 5.33 16.79 -22.73
CA LEU A 252 5.38 16.48 -21.32
C LEU A 252 4.41 17.39 -20.56
N THR A 253 3.52 16.79 -19.77
CA THR A 253 2.48 17.49 -19.02
C THR A 253 2.89 17.65 -17.54
N PRO A 254 2.92 18.89 -17.00
CA PRO A 254 3.24 19.13 -15.59
C PRO A 254 2.03 18.87 -14.69
N LEU A 255 1.94 17.68 -14.08
CA LEU A 255 0.82 17.33 -13.20
C LEU A 255 0.78 18.16 -11.91
N ASN A 256 1.87 18.84 -11.59
CA ASN A 256 1.99 19.72 -10.43
C ASN A 256 1.62 21.19 -10.71
N ASP A 257 1.35 21.58 -11.96
CA ASP A 257 1.04 22.96 -12.33
C ASP A 257 -0.48 23.23 -12.34
N PRO A 258 -0.97 24.32 -11.69
CA PRO A 258 -2.39 24.68 -11.67
C PRO A 258 -3.03 24.87 -13.05
N SER A 259 -2.24 25.20 -14.07
CA SER A 259 -2.74 25.38 -15.44
C SER A 259 -3.32 24.10 -16.05
N THR A 260 -2.99 22.93 -15.50
CA THR A 260 -3.59 21.64 -15.90
C THR A 260 -5.01 21.44 -15.41
N GLY A 261 -5.53 22.33 -14.55
CA GLY A 261 -6.91 22.31 -14.08
C GLY A 261 -7.14 21.48 -12.82
N PHE A 262 -6.09 21.01 -12.15
CA PHE A 262 -6.22 20.36 -10.84
C PHE A 262 -6.69 21.32 -9.76
N ASP A 263 -7.44 20.78 -8.80
CA ASP A 263 -7.91 21.51 -7.63
C ASP A 263 -6.72 21.98 -6.76
N PRO A 264 -6.68 23.24 -6.29
CA PRO A 264 -5.59 23.72 -5.44
C PRO A 264 -5.35 22.89 -4.17
N ASP A 265 -6.41 22.37 -3.53
CA ASP A 265 -6.28 21.52 -2.34
C ASP A 265 -5.65 20.16 -2.69
N TYR A 266 -5.87 19.69 -3.91
CA TYR A 266 -5.17 18.51 -4.45
C TYR A 266 -3.67 18.82 -4.59
N LEU A 267 -3.31 19.94 -5.21
CA LEU A 267 -1.92 20.33 -5.41
C LEU A 267 -1.17 20.51 -4.08
N VAL A 268 -1.78 21.20 -3.10
CA VAL A 268 -1.19 21.34 -1.77
C VAL A 268 -1.00 19.97 -1.10
N ARG A 269 -1.98 19.07 -1.21
CA ARG A 269 -1.90 17.73 -0.61
C ARG A 269 -0.79 16.89 -1.22
N PHE A 270 -0.65 16.87 -2.54
CA PHE A 270 0.30 15.98 -3.21
C PHE A 270 1.69 16.59 -3.40
N TYR A 271 1.77 17.90 -3.63
CA TYR A 271 3.02 18.60 -3.98
C TYR A 271 3.48 19.63 -2.93
N GLY A 272 2.70 19.82 -1.86
CA GLY A 272 3.04 20.70 -0.73
C GLY A 272 2.62 22.16 -0.91
N SER A 273 2.31 22.59 -2.14
CA SER A 273 1.84 23.95 -2.46
C SER A 273 1.04 23.94 -3.77
N ASP A 274 0.20 24.95 -3.99
CA ASP A 274 -0.45 25.26 -5.26
C ASP A 274 0.37 26.20 -6.16
N ASP A 275 1.52 26.73 -5.69
CA ASP A 275 2.50 27.44 -6.52
C ASP A 275 3.68 26.50 -6.82
N PRO A 276 3.94 26.13 -8.10
CA PRO A 276 5.06 25.29 -8.49
C PRO A 276 6.43 25.75 -7.96
N ARG A 277 6.61 27.06 -7.71
CA ARG A 277 7.87 27.61 -7.19
C ARG A 277 8.13 27.27 -5.73
N THR A 278 7.09 26.89 -4.98
CA THR A 278 7.18 26.58 -3.55
C THR A 278 6.76 25.15 -3.22
N GLN A 279 6.57 24.31 -4.24
CA GLN A 279 6.29 22.88 -4.08
C GLN A 279 7.54 22.10 -3.69
N THR A 280 7.35 21.03 -2.93
CA THR A 280 8.40 20.08 -2.55
C THR A 280 8.58 18.96 -3.56
N ASP A 281 7.50 18.62 -4.26
CA ASP A 281 7.46 17.52 -5.21
C ASP A 281 6.92 18.05 -6.54
N TRP A 282 7.58 17.71 -7.63
CA TRP A 282 7.14 17.96 -9.00
C TRP A 282 6.89 16.63 -9.68
N GLU A 283 5.85 16.54 -10.48
CA GLU A 283 5.52 15.34 -11.25
C GLU A 283 5.13 15.75 -12.66
N TRP A 284 5.79 15.11 -13.63
CA TRP A 284 5.58 15.29 -15.05
C TRP A 284 5.29 13.95 -15.70
N TYR A 285 4.39 13.98 -16.68
CA TYR A 285 3.84 12.79 -17.33
C TYR A 285 3.76 12.97 -18.84
N THR A 286 4.05 11.92 -19.59
CA THR A 286 3.65 11.79 -21.00
C THR A 286 3.41 10.33 -21.36
N ASP A 287 2.81 10.11 -22.52
CA ASP A 287 2.57 8.80 -23.11
C ASP A 287 2.82 8.81 -24.63
N ASP A 288 2.79 7.62 -25.22
CA ASP A 288 2.96 7.37 -26.65
C ASP A 288 1.65 6.93 -27.32
N TRP A 289 0.48 7.36 -26.81
CA TRP A 289 -0.83 6.90 -27.29
C TRP A 289 -0.92 6.89 -28.84
N PRO A 290 -1.43 5.82 -29.49
CA PRO A 290 -2.13 4.67 -28.91
C PRO A 290 -1.23 3.59 -28.30
N GLY A 291 0.07 3.82 -28.20
CA GLY A 291 0.98 2.96 -27.45
C GLY A 291 0.65 2.93 -25.94
N PRO A 292 1.14 1.90 -25.22
CA PRO A 292 0.88 1.73 -23.80
C PRO A 292 1.89 2.45 -22.90
N MET A 293 2.98 2.99 -23.44
CA MET A 293 4.10 3.46 -22.63
C MET A 293 3.78 4.78 -21.95
N ARG A 294 4.03 4.83 -20.64
CA ARG A 294 3.89 6.05 -19.82
C ARG A 294 5.22 6.40 -19.22
N PHE A 295 5.66 7.63 -19.43
CA PHE A 295 6.88 8.16 -18.85
C PHE A 295 6.56 9.09 -17.69
N TYR A 296 7.33 8.96 -16.61
CA TYR A 296 7.24 9.84 -15.45
C TYR A 296 8.60 10.46 -15.13
N ALA A 297 8.61 11.78 -14.92
CA ALA A 297 9.73 12.51 -14.35
C ALA A 297 9.28 13.23 -13.08
N ASN A 298 9.98 12.95 -11.98
CA ASN A 298 9.65 13.47 -10.66
C ASN A 298 10.83 14.24 -10.08
N VAL A 299 10.61 15.41 -9.49
CA VAL A 299 11.67 16.12 -8.75
C VAL A 299 11.25 16.26 -7.30
N THR A 300 12.09 15.77 -6.38
CA THR A 300 11.95 16.08 -4.96
C THR A 300 12.94 17.18 -4.58
N ASP A 301 12.42 18.33 -4.15
CA ASP A 301 13.14 19.51 -3.67
C ASP A 301 12.64 19.88 -2.27
N LEU A 302 13.43 19.61 -1.25
CA LEU A 302 13.01 19.80 0.13
C LEU A 302 13.28 21.22 0.66
N THR A 303 13.58 22.19 -0.20
CA THR A 303 13.82 23.59 0.19
C THR A 303 12.61 24.20 0.91
N HIS A 304 11.40 23.76 0.58
CA HIS A 304 10.14 24.27 1.13
C HIS A 304 9.46 23.33 2.14
N ASP A 305 10.14 22.27 2.57
CA ASP A 305 9.64 21.30 3.57
C ASP A 305 9.83 21.79 5.01
N ALA A 306 9.08 22.82 5.40
CA ALA A 306 9.29 23.51 6.69
C ALA A 306 9.01 22.64 7.92
N ASP A 307 8.12 21.64 7.82
CA ASP A 307 7.77 20.75 8.93
C ASP A 307 8.54 19.42 8.91
N GLY A 308 9.34 19.16 7.87
CA GLY A 308 10.14 17.95 7.71
C GLY A 308 9.34 16.70 7.33
N SER A 309 8.04 16.82 7.09
CA SER A 309 7.16 15.68 6.82
C SER A 309 7.48 15.04 5.47
N ARG A 310 7.84 15.84 4.46
CA ARG A 310 8.19 15.35 3.12
C ARG A 310 9.54 14.65 3.12
N ARG A 311 10.52 15.21 3.83
CA ARG A 311 11.81 14.58 4.07
C ARG A 311 11.63 13.21 4.71
N ALA A 312 10.88 13.13 5.80
CA ALA A 312 10.65 11.87 6.51
C ALA A 312 9.95 10.83 5.61
N ALA A 313 8.98 11.24 4.80
CA ALA A 313 8.32 10.36 3.84
C ALA A 313 9.29 9.86 2.77
N ARG A 314 10.12 10.74 2.20
CA ARG A 314 11.07 10.36 1.14
C ARG A 314 12.21 9.50 1.67
N GLU A 315 12.74 9.78 2.86
CA GLU A 315 13.71 8.93 3.56
C GLU A 315 13.18 7.52 3.80
N ALA A 316 11.88 7.38 4.10
CA ALA A 316 11.26 6.06 4.24
C ALA A 316 11.16 5.31 2.90
N VAL A 317 10.97 6.01 1.77
CA VAL A 317 10.92 5.41 0.43
C VAL A 317 12.30 4.93 -0.02
N VAL A 318 13.37 5.69 0.22
CA VAL A 318 14.75 5.32 -0.15
C VAL A 318 15.46 4.49 0.92
N ALA A 319 14.77 4.10 1.99
CA ALA A 319 15.38 3.39 3.10
C ALA A 319 15.97 2.05 2.61
N GLY A 320 17.29 1.92 2.68
CA GLY A 320 18.01 0.72 2.25
C GLY A 320 18.38 0.69 0.76
N THR A 321 18.23 1.81 0.04
CA THR A 321 18.73 1.99 -1.32
C THR A 321 19.84 3.06 -1.34
N ASP A 322 20.56 3.15 -2.46
CA ASP A 322 21.56 4.20 -2.71
C ASP A 322 20.92 5.47 -3.32
N GLU A 323 19.59 5.52 -3.46
CA GLU A 323 18.92 6.69 -4.01
C GLU A 323 19.03 7.90 -3.07
N PRO A 324 19.32 9.09 -3.61
CA PRO A 324 19.28 10.30 -2.82
C PRO A 324 17.83 10.69 -2.48
N VAL A 325 17.72 11.39 -1.35
CA VAL A 325 16.44 11.91 -0.85
C VAL A 325 15.91 13.05 -1.74
N GLU A 326 16.80 13.85 -2.33
CA GLU A 326 16.45 14.95 -3.24
C GLU A 326 17.05 14.69 -4.62
N GLY A 327 16.40 15.17 -5.68
CA GLY A 327 16.86 14.98 -7.05
C GLY A 327 15.73 14.76 -8.03
N LEU A 328 16.11 14.61 -9.31
CA LEU A 328 15.24 14.18 -10.40
C LEU A 328 15.26 12.65 -10.48
N ARG A 329 14.08 12.04 -10.52
CA ARG A 329 13.87 10.61 -10.75
C ARG A 329 13.02 10.37 -11.99
N ILE A 330 13.47 9.48 -12.87
CA ILE A 330 12.79 9.14 -14.12
C ILE A 330 12.52 7.63 -14.21
N GLY A 331 11.48 7.26 -14.96
CA GLY A 331 11.16 5.86 -15.24
C GLY A 331 9.90 5.70 -16.10
N PHE A 332 9.72 4.49 -16.64
CA PHE A 332 8.56 4.10 -17.43
C PHE A 332 7.64 3.14 -16.68
N LEU A 333 6.34 3.27 -16.93
CA LEU A 333 5.30 2.32 -16.59
C LEU A 333 4.55 1.96 -17.88
N VAL A 334 4.45 0.67 -18.17
CA VAL A 334 3.83 0.17 -19.40
C VAL A 334 2.83 -0.92 -19.01
N PRO A 335 1.54 -0.58 -18.86
CA PRO A 335 0.52 -1.53 -18.49
C PRO A 335 0.06 -2.33 -19.72
N GLU A 336 -0.58 -3.48 -19.47
CA GLU A 336 -1.33 -4.22 -20.48
C GLU A 336 -0.53 -4.59 -21.74
N VAL A 337 0.69 -5.11 -21.56
CA VAL A 337 1.52 -5.62 -22.65
C VAL A 337 1.57 -7.15 -22.64
N LEU A 338 1.65 -7.73 -23.83
CA LEU A 338 1.75 -9.18 -24.05
C LEU A 338 3.16 -9.52 -24.54
N SER A 339 3.76 -10.59 -24.02
CA SER A 339 5.03 -11.08 -24.54
C SER A 339 4.86 -11.61 -25.96
N GLU A 340 5.86 -11.37 -26.81
CA GLU A 340 5.88 -11.88 -28.17
C GLU A 340 5.77 -13.41 -28.21
N SER A 341 6.37 -14.11 -27.23
CA SER A 341 6.29 -15.58 -27.17
C SER A 341 4.91 -16.12 -26.86
N ASP A 342 4.04 -15.28 -26.29
CA ASP A 342 2.73 -15.67 -25.76
C ASP A 342 1.59 -15.31 -26.72
N ARG A 343 1.87 -14.64 -27.85
CA ARG A 343 0.87 -14.19 -28.83
C ARG A 343 0.02 -15.32 -29.41
N ASP A 344 0.64 -16.41 -29.84
CA ASP A 344 -0.07 -17.56 -30.42
C ASP A 344 -0.98 -18.25 -29.39
N GLU A 345 -0.49 -18.38 -28.15
CA GLU A 345 -1.26 -18.95 -27.05
C GLU A 345 -2.42 -18.05 -26.66
N PHE A 346 -2.18 -16.73 -26.60
CA PHE A 346 -3.21 -15.73 -26.32
C PHE A 346 -4.35 -15.82 -27.34
N ALA A 347 -4.04 -15.80 -28.64
CA ALA A 347 -5.04 -15.92 -29.71
C ALA A 347 -5.83 -17.24 -29.59
N THR A 348 -5.13 -18.36 -29.36
CA THR A 348 -5.77 -19.68 -29.18
C THR A 348 -6.71 -19.70 -27.98
N ARG A 349 -6.33 -19.08 -26.86
CA ARG A 349 -7.20 -19.03 -25.67
C ARG A 349 -8.36 -18.07 -25.88
N MET A 350 -8.18 -16.99 -26.62
CA MET A 350 -9.23 -16.02 -26.95
C MET A 350 -10.35 -16.63 -27.79
N ASP A 351 -10.06 -17.62 -28.64
CA ASP A 351 -11.08 -18.38 -29.40
C ASP A 351 -12.12 -19.08 -28.49
N GLU A 352 -11.76 -19.41 -27.24
CA GLU A 352 -12.66 -20.02 -26.27
C GLU A 352 -13.65 -19.01 -25.65
N TYR A 353 -13.43 -17.72 -25.86
CA TYR A 353 -14.21 -16.62 -25.29
C TYR A 353 -14.85 -15.77 -26.39
N PRO A 354 -15.91 -16.29 -27.04
CA PRO A 354 -16.63 -15.54 -28.06
C PRO A 354 -17.27 -14.30 -27.42
N TYR A 355 -16.82 -13.12 -27.86
CA TYR A 355 -17.40 -11.82 -27.52
C TYR A 355 -18.82 -11.64 -28.06
#